data_AF-A0A0L1KJV1-F1
#
_entry.id   AF-A0A0L1KJV1-F1
#
_cell.length_a   1.000
_cell.length_b   1.000
_cell.length_c   1.000
_cell.angle_alpha   90.00
_cell.angle_beta   90.00
_cell.angle_gamma   90.00
#
_symmetry.space_group_name_H-M   'P 1'
#
loop_
_entity.id
_entity.type
_entity.pdbx_description
1 polymer ?
#
loop_
_entity_poly.entity_id
_entity_poly.type
_entity_poly.pdbx_seq_one_letter_code
_entity_poly.pdbx_strand_id
1 'polypeptide(L)'
;MKRFIFGLEKPEHICGSRDSPDEVCEWKDVICNTTGEIENFTWSGKKAAGTLGLGLLPWSVKTLDMSINSLSGTIQLASIPEKMENFYLYRNQLTGSLNLNSLPVAMQKVSLGENNFSGEISLEQLPEGLELLYLADNQLNGGGRWWSG
;
A
#
# COMPACT_ATOMS: atom_id res chain seq x y z
N MET A 1 -14.96 1.34 -1.18
CA MET A 1 -14.11 0.57 -2.12
C MET A 1 -14.21 0.98 -3.58
N LYS A 2 -15.43 1.24 -4.14
CA LYS A 2 -15.60 1.63 -5.55
C LYS A 2 -14.56 2.65 -6.05
N ARG A 3 -14.24 3.67 -5.24
CA ARG A 3 -13.31 4.75 -5.61
C ARG A 3 -11.84 4.33 -5.69
N PHE A 4 -11.37 3.45 -4.80
CA PHE A 4 -9.99 2.99 -4.77
C PHE A 4 -9.59 2.25 -6.05
N ILE A 5 -10.48 1.40 -6.58
CA ILE A 5 -10.22 0.59 -7.78
C ILE A 5 -10.29 1.37 -9.10
N PHE A 6 -10.60 2.68 -9.12
CA PHE A 6 -10.63 3.46 -10.37
C PHE A 6 -9.24 3.76 -10.93
N GLY A 7 -8.22 3.82 -10.07
CA GLY A 7 -6.84 3.99 -10.52
C GLY A 7 -6.27 2.75 -11.21
N LEU A 8 -6.88 1.58 -10.98
CA LEU A 8 -6.44 0.31 -11.54
C LEU A 8 -6.96 0.13 -12.97
N GLU A 9 -6.12 -0.45 -13.82
CA GLU A 9 -6.48 -0.88 -15.16
C GLU A 9 -7.19 -2.22 -15.11
N LYS A 10 -8.34 -2.32 -15.83
CA LYS A 10 -9.17 -3.54 -15.92
C LYS A 10 -9.47 -4.20 -14.56
N PRO A 11 -9.93 -3.45 -13.54
CA PRO A 11 -10.17 -4.00 -12.20
C PRO A 11 -11.24 -5.08 -12.20
N GLU A 12 -12.13 -5.12 -13.19
CA GLU A 12 -13.10 -6.20 -13.39
C GLU A 12 -12.46 -7.60 -13.49
N HIS A 13 -11.21 -7.69 -13.96
CA HIS A 13 -10.45 -8.94 -14.01
C HIS A 13 -9.80 -9.30 -12.66
N ILE A 14 -9.82 -8.38 -11.70
CA ILE A 14 -9.18 -8.51 -10.39
C ILE A 14 -10.24 -8.74 -9.30
N CYS A 15 -11.38 -8.03 -9.36
CA CYS A 15 -12.45 -8.09 -8.35
C CYS A 15 -13.80 -8.63 -8.83
N GLY A 16 -13.95 -9.02 -10.09
CA GLY A 16 -15.25 -9.35 -10.65
C GLY A 16 -16.07 -8.09 -10.99
N SER A 17 -17.39 -8.25 -11.19
CA SER A 17 -18.25 -7.15 -11.68
C SER A 17 -18.32 -5.97 -10.70
N ARG A 18 -18.26 -4.75 -11.25
CA ARG A 18 -18.44 -3.46 -10.55
C ARG A 18 -19.90 -3.19 -10.15
N ASP A 19 -20.83 -4.06 -10.53
CA ASP A 19 -22.27 -3.82 -10.46
C ASP A 19 -22.86 -4.02 -9.05
N SER A 20 -22.24 -4.85 -8.20
CA SER A 20 -22.66 -5.08 -6.79
C SER A 20 -21.56 -4.72 -5.79
N PRO A 21 -21.37 -3.42 -5.46
CA PRO A 21 -20.39 -2.99 -4.44
C PRO A 21 -20.75 -3.34 -2.99
N ASP A 22 -21.94 -3.85 -2.76
CA ASP A 22 -22.42 -4.20 -1.43
C ASP A 22 -21.94 -5.61 -1.02
N GLU A 23 -21.28 -6.33 -1.93
CA GLU A 23 -20.73 -7.69 -1.77
C GLU A 23 -19.18 -7.69 -1.78
N VAL A 24 -18.54 -6.60 -1.36
CA VAL A 24 -17.06 -6.54 -1.36
C VAL A 24 -16.42 -7.55 -0.40
N CYS A 25 -17.15 -7.99 0.63
CA CYS A 25 -16.72 -9.09 1.51
C CYS A 25 -16.82 -10.48 0.84
N GLU A 26 -17.47 -10.59 -0.32
CA GLU A 26 -17.52 -11.82 -1.11
C GLU A 26 -16.35 -11.92 -2.10
N TRP A 27 -15.59 -10.83 -2.27
CA TRP A 27 -14.42 -10.84 -3.13
C TRP A 27 -13.36 -11.77 -2.54
N LYS A 28 -12.88 -12.66 -3.39
CA LYS A 28 -11.73 -13.49 -3.06
C LYS A 28 -10.56 -12.58 -2.64
N ASP A 29 -9.96 -12.90 -1.51
CA ASP A 29 -8.80 -12.20 -0.93
C ASP A 29 -9.12 -10.81 -0.29
N VAL A 30 -10.41 -10.53 0.01
CA VAL A 30 -10.86 -9.43 0.86
C VAL A 30 -11.44 -9.99 2.15
N ILE A 31 -11.03 -9.44 3.30
CA ILE A 31 -11.56 -9.82 4.62
C ILE A 31 -12.22 -8.61 5.23
N CYS A 32 -13.45 -8.78 5.70
CA CYS A 32 -14.19 -7.77 6.43
C CYS A 32 -14.18 -8.04 7.93
N ASN A 33 -14.26 -6.99 8.73
CA ASN A 33 -14.44 -7.07 10.18
C ASN A 33 -15.88 -7.48 10.53
N THR A 34 -16.18 -7.55 11.83
CA THR A 34 -17.51 -7.93 12.35
C THR A 34 -18.62 -6.94 12.02
N THR A 35 -18.29 -5.72 11.59
CA THR A 35 -19.26 -4.69 11.15
C THR A 35 -19.48 -4.69 9.63
N GLY A 36 -18.82 -5.60 8.89
CA GLY A 36 -18.93 -5.71 7.44
C GLY A 36 -18.06 -4.72 6.67
N GLU A 37 -17.11 -4.05 7.33
CA GLU A 37 -16.17 -3.13 6.68
C GLU A 37 -14.87 -3.84 6.32
N ILE A 38 -14.23 -3.43 5.22
CA ILE A 38 -12.97 -4.04 4.75
C ILE A 38 -11.87 -3.82 5.77
N GLU A 39 -11.26 -4.90 6.24
CA GLU A 39 -10.16 -4.88 7.18
C GLU A 39 -8.85 -5.30 6.49
N ASN A 40 -8.87 -6.35 5.67
CA ASN A 40 -7.71 -6.79 4.91
C ASN A 40 -8.02 -6.86 3.41
N PHE A 41 -7.09 -6.36 2.60
CA PHE A 41 -7.20 -6.33 1.16
C PHE A 41 -5.92 -6.87 0.52
N THR A 42 -5.98 -8.05 -0.09
CA THR A 42 -4.81 -8.76 -0.61
C THR A 42 -4.97 -9.10 -2.09
N TRP A 43 -4.32 -8.36 -2.98
CA TRP A 43 -4.26 -8.63 -4.42
C TRP A 43 -2.83 -8.77 -4.92
N SER A 44 -2.02 -9.56 -4.21
CA SER A 44 -0.67 -9.86 -4.65
C SER A 44 -0.66 -10.78 -5.88
N GLY A 45 0.24 -10.54 -6.83
CA GLY A 45 0.47 -11.47 -7.95
C GLY A 45 -0.63 -11.50 -9.01
N LYS A 46 -1.52 -10.49 -9.05
CA LYS A 46 -2.69 -10.48 -9.95
C LYS A 46 -2.42 -9.86 -11.33
N LYS A 47 -1.16 -9.46 -11.61
CA LYS A 47 -0.79 -8.67 -12.80
C LYS A 47 -1.59 -7.37 -12.92
N ALA A 48 -1.99 -6.80 -11.77
CA ALA A 48 -2.70 -5.54 -11.72
C ALA A 48 -1.80 -4.41 -12.24
N ALA A 49 -2.34 -3.49 -13.03
CA ALA A 49 -1.65 -2.30 -13.50
C ALA A 49 -2.47 -1.05 -13.16
N GLY A 50 -1.87 0.13 -13.32
CA GLY A 50 -2.49 1.41 -12.99
C GLY A 50 -1.91 2.06 -11.73
N THR A 51 -2.63 3.03 -11.18
CA THR A 51 -2.16 3.89 -10.08
C THR A 51 -2.92 3.64 -8.78
N LEU A 52 -2.30 4.01 -7.65
CA LEU A 52 -2.87 3.87 -6.32
C LEU A 52 -3.24 5.21 -5.71
N GLY A 53 -4.54 5.44 -5.51
CA GLY A 53 -5.04 6.54 -4.70
C GLY A 53 -5.24 6.10 -3.25
N LEU A 54 -4.19 6.14 -2.41
CA LEU A 54 -4.28 5.66 -1.02
C LEU A 54 -5.36 6.38 -0.19
N GLY A 55 -5.59 7.67 -0.43
CA GLY A 55 -6.67 8.43 0.22
C GLY A 55 -8.10 7.98 -0.15
N LEU A 56 -8.24 7.02 -1.08
CA LEU A 56 -9.53 6.42 -1.46
C LEU A 56 -9.78 5.09 -0.74
N LEU A 57 -8.82 4.62 0.07
CA LEU A 57 -8.98 3.43 0.91
C LEU A 57 -10.00 3.70 2.03
N PRO A 58 -10.84 2.70 2.38
CA PRO A 58 -11.66 2.77 3.58
C PRO A 58 -10.79 2.94 4.84
N TRP A 59 -11.28 3.71 5.80
CA TRP A 59 -10.56 3.95 7.06
C TRP A 59 -10.45 2.72 7.97
N SER A 60 -11.25 1.70 7.71
CA SER A 60 -11.26 0.42 8.41
C SER A 60 -10.11 -0.51 8.02
N VAL A 61 -9.41 -0.24 6.91
CA VAL A 61 -8.37 -1.12 6.39
C VAL A 61 -7.17 -1.13 7.33
N LYS A 62 -6.81 -2.32 7.79
CA LYS A 62 -5.62 -2.60 8.60
C LYS A 62 -4.48 -3.18 7.77
N THR A 63 -4.81 -3.99 6.76
CA THR A 63 -3.80 -4.61 5.88
C THR A 63 -4.09 -4.33 4.42
N LEU A 64 -3.10 -3.79 3.72
CA LEU A 64 -3.09 -3.69 2.27
C LEU A 64 -1.89 -4.45 1.71
N ASP A 65 -2.14 -5.47 0.91
CA ASP A 65 -1.12 -6.16 0.12
C ASP A 65 -1.48 -6.10 -1.37
N MET A 66 -0.70 -5.35 -2.15
CA MET A 66 -0.79 -5.32 -3.61
C MET A 66 0.58 -5.56 -4.24
N SER A 67 1.41 -6.36 -3.58
CA SER A 67 2.74 -6.73 -4.05
C SER A 67 2.73 -7.55 -5.33
N ILE A 68 3.89 -7.64 -6.01
CA ILE A 68 4.07 -8.49 -7.21
C ILE A 68 3.03 -8.16 -8.29
N ASN A 69 2.93 -6.88 -8.65
CA ASN A 69 2.04 -6.40 -9.70
C ASN A 69 2.81 -5.49 -10.67
N SER A 70 2.10 -4.71 -11.47
CA SER A 70 2.65 -3.73 -12.41
C SER A 70 2.07 -2.34 -12.11
N LEU A 71 1.85 -2.03 -10.83
CA LEU A 71 1.35 -0.74 -10.37
C LEU A 71 2.43 0.32 -10.59
N SER A 72 2.01 1.50 -11.02
CA SER A 72 2.90 2.60 -11.37
C SER A 72 2.39 3.93 -10.83
N GLY A 73 3.16 4.99 -11.05
CA GLY A 73 2.90 6.32 -10.50
C GLY A 73 3.39 6.47 -9.08
N THR A 74 2.91 7.51 -8.39
CA THR A 74 3.37 7.88 -7.06
C THR A 74 2.37 7.51 -5.98
N ILE A 75 2.83 7.45 -4.73
CA ILE A 75 1.98 7.26 -3.55
C ILE A 75 2.23 8.37 -2.53
N GLN A 76 1.20 8.70 -1.75
CA GLN A 76 1.28 9.67 -0.66
C GLN A 76 1.10 8.93 0.67
N LEU A 77 2.19 8.68 1.39
CA LEU A 77 2.14 7.95 2.67
C LEU A 77 1.25 8.65 3.71
N ALA A 78 1.17 9.97 3.66
CA ALA A 78 0.27 10.77 4.50
C ALA A 78 -1.23 10.50 4.25
N SER A 79 -1.59 9.82 3.17
CA SER A 79 -2.98 9.43 2.87
C SER A 79 -3.31 8.00 3.31
N ILE A 80 -2.38 7.30 3.96
CA ILE A 80 -2.64 5.98 4.51
C ILE A 80 -3.64 6.09 5.67
N PRO A 81 -4.68 5.24 5.74
CA PRO A 81 -5.60 5.19 6.88
C PRO A 81 -4.89 5.06 8.24
N GLU A 82 -5.36 5.80 9.24
CA GLU A 82 -4.73 5.85 10.57
C GLU A 82 -4.64 4.49 11.28
N LYS A 83 -5.58 3.58 10.97
CA LYS A 83 -5.65 2.22 11.53
C LYS A 83 -4.81 1.20 10.76
N MET A 84 -4.10 1.59 9.70
CA MET A 84 -3.32 0.65 8.92
C MET A 84 -2.10 0.16 9.70
N GLU A 85 -1.97 -1.15 9.79
CA GLU A 85 -0.89 -1.85 10.50
C GLU A 85 0.11 -2.45 9.51
N ASN A 86 -0.36 -2.90 8.34
CA ASN A 86 0.45 -3.65 7.38
C ASN A 86 0.28 -3.10 5.95
N PHE A 87 1.40 -2.72 5.33
CA PHE A 87 1.42 -2.10 4.00
C PHE A 87 2.49 -2.72 3.09
N TYR A 88 2.05 -3.52 2.11
CA TYR A 88 2.91 -4.27 1.20
C TYR A 88 2.66 -3.87 -0.26
N LEU A 89 3.64 -3.20 -0.88
CA LEU A 89 3.64 -2.83 -2.29
C LEU A 89 4.92 -3.27 -3.02
N TYR A 90 5.71 -4.17 -2.41
CA TYR A 90 6.97 -4.62 -3.00
C TYR A 90 6.77 -5.27 -4.38
N ARG A 91 7.79 -5.20 -5.25
CA ARG A 91 7.75 -5.69 -6.63
C ARG A 91 6.64 -5.06 -7.47
N ASN A 92 6.74 -3.75 -7.62
CA ASN A 92 5.90 -2.94 -8.52
C ASN A 92 6.81 -1.97 -9.31
N GLN A 93 6.20 -0.97 -9.97
CA GLN A 93 6.88 0.06 -10.76
C GLN A 93 6.58 1.46 -10.20
N LEU A 94 6.37 1.56 -8.88
CA LEU A 94 6.03 2.81 -8.22
C LEU A 94 7.23 3.75 -8.14
N THR A 95 6.99 5.05 -8.24
CA THR A 95 8.01 6.09 -8.30
C THR A 95 7.74 7.22 -7.29
N GLY A 96 8.64 8.18 -7.23
CA GLY A 96 8.52 9.37 -6.37
C GLY A 96 9.29 9.24 -5.05
N SER A 97 9.17 10.26 -4.21
CA SER A 97 9.81 10.35 -2.91
C SER A 97 8.94 9.78 -1.78
N LEU A 98 9.56 9.23 -0.75
CA LEU A 98 8.87 8.68 0.41
C LEU A 98 9.10 9.57 1.65
N ASN A 99 8.02 10.12 2.20
CA ASN A 99 8.06 10.76 3.51
C ASN A 99 7.63 9.77 4.61
N LEU A 100 8.59 9.03 5.15
CA LEU A 100 8.35 7.98 6.15
C LEU A 100 7.80 8.55 7.48
N ASN A 101 8.05 9.83 7.77
CA ASN A 101 7.51 10.50 8.96
C ASN A 101 5.98 10.64 8.90
N SER A 102 5.37 10.41 7.73
CA SER A 102 3.91 10.43 7.55
C SER A 102 3.25 9.07 7.77
N LEU A 103 4.00 8.03 8.13
CA LEU A 103 3.41 6.72 8.45
C LEU A 103 2.51 6.82 9.70
N PRO A 104 1.32 6.18 9.69
CA PRO A 104 0.46 6.12 10.86
C PRO A 104 1.14 5.51 12.08
N VAL A 105 0.73 5.93 13.28
CA VAL A 105 1.25 5.41 14.55
C VAL A 105 0.99 3.90 14.71
N ALA A 106 -0.12 3.40 14.15
CA ALA A 106 -0.47 1.98 14.20
C ALA A 106 0.37 1.09 13.27
N MET A 107 1.22 1.68 12.41
CA MET A 107 1.97 0.95 11.40
C MET A 107 3.01 0.02 12.03
N GLN A 108 2.96 -1.25 11.66
CA GLN A 108 3.86 -2.31 12.13
C GLN A 108 4.77 -2.82 11.02
N LYS A 109 4.27 -2.94 9.79
CA LYS A 109 5.03 -3.55 8.69
C LYS A 109 4.87 -2.76 7.41
N VAL A 110 6.00 -2.34 6.84
CA VAL A 110 6.06 -1.60 5.57
C VAL A 110 7.04 -2.29 4.64
N SER A 111 6.54 -2.69 3.46
CA SER A 111 7.36 -3.30 2.41
C SER A 111 7.14 -2.58 1.09
N LEU A 112 8.09 -1.74 0.72
CA LEU A 112 8.10 -0.93 -0.51
C LEU A 112 9.32 -1.23 -1.40
N GLY A 113 10.09 -2.27 -1.06
CA GLY A 113 11.26 -2.68 -1.83
C GLY A 113 10.93 -3.14 -3.25
N GLU A 114 11.96 -3.30 -4.08
CA GLU A 114 11.82 -3.68 -5.50
C GLU A 114 10.82 -2.78 -6.25
N ASN A 115 11.06 -1.47 -6.18
CA ASN A 115 10.29 -0.43 -6.87
C ASN A 115 11.28 0.61 -7.45
N ASN A 116 10.77 1.74 -7.93
CA ASN A 116 11.55 2.83 -8.51
C ASN A 116 11.42 4.12 -7.68
N PHE A 117 11.21 4.02 -6.37
CA PHE A 117 11.21 5.19 -5.49
C PHE A 117 12.59 5.83 -5.45
N SER A 118 12.64 7.15 -5.33
CA SER A 118 13.87 7.94 -5.44
C SER A 118 13.86 9.12 -4.49
N GLY A 119 15.04 9.64 -4.18
CA GLY A 119 15.19 10.81 -3.31
C GLY A 119 15.40 10.43 -1.85
N GLU A 120 15.56 11.45 -1.02
CA GLU A 120 16.07 11.30 0.35
C GLU A 120 15.01 10.75 1.28
N ILE A 121 15.44 9.79 2.11
CA ILE A 121 14.64 9.27 3.23
C ILE A 121 15.25 9.66 4.56
N SER A 122 14.37 9.99 5.51
CA SER A 122 14.70 10.10 6.93
C SER A 122 14.12 8.90 7.67
N LEU A 123 14.92 8.35 8.59
CA LEU A 123 14.51 7.27 9.49
C LEU A 123 14.37 7.77 10.94
N GLU A 124 14.36 9.09 11.15
CA GLU A 124 14.39 9.69 12.49
C GLU A 124 13.04 9.62 13.22
N GLN A 125 11.93 9.55 12.48
CA GLN A 125 10.58 9.59 13.04
C GLN A 125 9.71 8.44 12.51
N LEU A 126 10.21 7.21 12.70
CA LEU A 126 9.42 6.02 12.42
C LEU A 126 8.43 5.74 13.56
N PRO A 127 7.25 5.15 13.27
CA PRO A 127 6.32 4.71 14.31
C PRO A 127 6.98 3.76 15.31
N GLU A 128 6.69 3.94 16.61
CA GLU A 128 7.30 3.14 17.69
C GLU A 128 7.01 1.64 17.55
N GLY A 129 5.84 1.29 17.00
CA GLY A 129 5.42 -0.09 16.75
C GLY A 129 5.97 -0.72 15.46
N LEU A 130 6.84 -0.04 14.71
CA LEU A 130 7.32 -0.54 13.42
C LEU A 130 8.30 -1.71 13.63
N GLU A 131 7.86 -2.91 13.26
CA GLU A 131 8.62 -4.16 13.37
C GLU A 131 9.43 -4.45 12.11
N LEU A 132 8.92 -4.04 10.94
CA LEU A 132 9.53 -4.35 9.64
C LEU A 132 9.46 -3.15 8.71
N LEU A 133 10.63 -2.78 8.17
CA LEU A 133 10.77 -1.79 7.11
C LEU A 133 11.66 -2.35 6.01
N TYR A 134 11.07 -2.68 4.86
CA TYR A 134 11.78 -3.17 3.68
C TYR A 134 11.69 -2.16 2.54
N LEU A 135 12.82 -1.52 2.22
CA LEU A 135 12.96 -0.48 1.20
C LEU A 135 14.05 -0.81 0.15
N ALA A 136 14.71 -1.96 0.26
CA ALA A 136 15.81 -2.35 -0.62
C ALA A 136 15.36 -2.41 -2.09
N ASP A 137 16.32 -2.37 -3.01
CA ASP A 137 16.04 -2.42 -4.45
C ASP A 137 15.12 -1.27 -4.91
N ASN A 138 15.44 -0.06 -4.45
CA ASN A 138 14.92 1.23 -4.93
C ASN A 138 16.09 2.16 -5.29
N GLN A 139 15.79 3.40 -5.70
CA GLN A 139 16.77 4.45 -6.00
C GLN A 139 16.83 5.50 -4.86
N LEU A 140 16.58 5.07 -3.63
CA LEU A 140 16.57 5.93 -2.44
C LEU A 140 18.00 6.22 -2.00
N ASN A 141 18.23 7.44 -1.53
CA ASN A 141 19.45 7.80 -0.82
C ASN A 141 19.13 8.01 0.67
N GLY A 142 19.96 7.43 1.54
CA GLY A 142 19.81 7.64 2.97
C GLY A 142 20.48 8.94 3.40
N GLY A 143 19.73 9.82 4.06
CA GLY A 143 20.30 11.01 4.71
C GLY A 143 20.96 10.72 6.07
N GLY A 144 20.83 9.49 6.59
CA GLY A 144 21.29 9.09 7.92
C GLY A 144 22.61 8.31 7.94
N ARG A 145 23.34 8.39 9.06
CA ARG A 145 24.63 7.70 9.32
C ARG A 145 24.62 6.16 9.23
N TRP A 146 23.48 5.54 8.92
CA TRP A 146 23.27 4.09 8.95
C TRP A 146 22.80 3.51 7.61
N TRP A 147 22.89 4.28 6.52
CA TRP A 147 22.57 3.75 5.19
C TRP A 147 23.68 2.81 4.69
N SER A 148 23.39 1.52 4.70
CA SER A 148 24.00 0.53 3.82
C SER A 148 22.96 0.16 2.77
N GLY A 149 23.08 0.75 1.58
CA GLY A 149 22.28 0.39 0.42
C GLY A 149 22.57 -1.02 -0.07
#